data_AF-A0A8W8LU34-F1
#
_entry.id   AF-A0A8W8LU34-F1
#
_cell.length_a   1.000
_cell.length_b   1.000
_cell.length_c   1.000
_cell.angle_alpha   90.00
_cell.angle_beta   90.00
_cell.angle_gamma   90.00
#
_symmetry.space_group_name_H-M   'P 1'
#
loop_
_entity.id
_entity.type
_entity.pdbx_description
1 polymer ?
#
loop_
_entity_poly.entity_id
_entity_poly.type
_entity_poly.pdbx_seq_one_letter_code
_entity_poly.pdbx_strand_id
1 'polypeptide(L)'
;MPTGNLVLSAAILFSGCSIKQSLVMFQHANVSCFSERTFHNIQQHYLVPAVERIWKAHQDALFDYIKRQNEAVVVGGDARCCSPGHTATYGSYSLTDLDLGQILNVQLIEKLEEEGVVISDLVTDNHPQIKAYMKKERTDINHWFDVWYVAKVSNHLYWCASLSDGDGELVSEKWLSVLNHITDVHGGHGQRFPKCLHGELEDRDWIKKGSLAFLEMEKVVKGKLLVNDTKKLSPAEQTSALESYHNVLCNFAPKALHFFYASRKARLYIAALHFNENSYRDQAVNKNGEPIYSISYPKGRNGAGIRKEVYTSLDVEEVVKVRLELAS
;
A
#
# COMPACT_ATOMS: atom_id res chain seq x y z
N MET A 1 -7.14 -9.35 -36.74
CA MET A 1 -7.92 -8.96 -35.54
C MET A 1 -8.59 -7.63 -35.85
N PRO A 2 -9.90 -7.44 -35.60
CA PRO A 2 -10.54 -6.13 -35.76
C PRO A 2 -9.91 -5.11 -34.80
N THR A 3 -9.49 -3.93 -35.30
CA THR A 3 -8.83 -2.88 -34.51
C THR A 3 -9.65 -2.47 -33.29
N GLY A 4 -10.99 -2.42 -33.41
CA GLY A 4 -11.89 -2.13 -32.29
C GLY A 4 -11.75 -3.08 -31.11
N ASN A 5 -11.47 -4.36 -31.34
CA ASN A 5 -11.27 -5.33 -30.25
C ASN A 5 -9.98 -5.06 -29.47
N LEU A 6 -8.92 -4.63 -30.17
CA LEU A 6 -7.65 -4.26 -29.54
C LEU A 6 -7.82 -2.99 -28.70
N VAL A 7 -8.45 -1.95 -29.27
CA VAL A 7 -8.70 -0.68 -28.59
C VAL A 7 -9.57 -0.85 -27.35
N LEU A 8 -10.67 -1.61 -27.46
CA LEU A 8 -11.54 -1.87 -26.31
C LEU A 8 -10.85 -2.76 -25.26
N SER A 9 -10.05 -3.75 -25.66
CA SER A 9 -9.26 -4.56 -24.72
C SER A 9 -8.19 -3.73 -23.99
N ALA A 10 -7.55 -2.82 -24.71
CA ALA A 10 -6.59 -1.85 -24.18
C ALA A 10 -7.29 -0.93 -23.16
N ALA A 11 -8.43 -0.33 -23.54
CA ALA A 11 -9.20 0.54 -22.67
C ALA A 11 -9.59 -0.15 -21.35
N ILE A 12 -10.09 -1.40 -21.41
CA ILE A 12 -10.44 -2.18 -20.20
C ILE A 12 -9.21 -2.46 -19.32
N LEU A 13 -8.05 -2.74 -19.90
CA LEU A 13 -6.83 -3.01 -19.14
C LEU A 13 -6.26 -1.74 -18.50
N PHE A 14 -6.15 -0.66 -19.29
CA PHE A 14 -5.51 0.61 -18.88
C PHE A 14 -6.39 1.49 -17.99
N SER A 15 -7.68 1.22 -17.90
CA SER A 15 -8.58 1.84 -16.90
C SER A 15 -8.68 1.05 -15.60
N GLY A 16 -8.07 -0.14 -15.52
CA GLY A 16 -8.21 -1.04 -14.38
C GLY A 16 -9.57 -1.77 -14.31
N CYS A 17 -10.49 -1.54 -15.26
CA CYS A 17 -11.81 -2.16 -15.25
C CYS A 17 -11.79 -3.70 -15.20
N SER A 18 -12.84 -4.27 -14.60
CA SER A 18 -13.09 -5.71 -14.64
C SER A 18 -13.65 -6.11 -16.00
N ILE A 19 -13.05 -7.13 -16.63
CA ILE A 19 -13.55 -7.67 -17.91
C ILE A 19 -14.98 -8.15 -17.78
N LYS A 20 -15.32 -8.85 -16.68
CA LYS A 20 -16.67 -9.38 -16.46
C LYS A 20 -17.70 -8.26 -16.39
N GLN A 21 -17.41 -7.19 -15.63
CA GLN A 21 -18.31 -6.04 -15.53
C GLN A 21 -18.42 -5.29 -16.86
N SER A 22 -17.31 -5.17 -17.60
CA SER A 22 -17.30 -4.49 -18.91
C SER A 22 -18.14 -5.22 -19.95
N LEU A 23 -18.04 -6.56 -20.01
CA LEU A 23 -18.86 -7.36 -20.92
C LEU A 23 -20.35 -7.30 -20.58
N VAL A 24 -20.69 -7.33 -19.29
CA VAL A 24 -22.09 -7.15 -18.83
C VAL A 24 -22.61 -5.75 -19.19
N MET A 25 -21.80 -4.71 -19.03
CA MET A 25 -22.16 -3.36 -19.45
C MET A 25 -22.46 -3.28 -20.95
N PHE A 26 -21.61 -3.86 -21.80
CA PHE A 26 -21.86 -3.90 -23.25
C PHE A 26 -23.12 -4.69 -23.61
N GLN A 27 -23.42 -5.78 -22.90
CA GLN A 27 -24.66 -6.52 -23.07
C GLN A 27 -25.89 -5.66 -22.76
N HIS A 28 -25.88 -4.92 -21.65
CA HIS A 28 -26.97 -4.01 -21.29
C HIS A 28 -27.13 -2.85 -22.28
N ALA A 29 -26.03 -2.35 -22.83
CA ALA A 29 -26.03 -1.31 -23.85
C ALA A 29 -26.38 -1.84 -25.27
N ASN A 30 -26.62 -3.15 -25.41
CA ASN A 30 -26.84 -3.82 -26.69
C ASN A 30 -25.69 -3.58 -27.71
N VAL A 31 -24.45 -3.46 -27.21
CA VAL A 31 -23.24 -3.30 -28.01
C VAL A 31 -22.60 -4.67 -28.20
N SER A 32 -22.46 -5.10 -29.46
CA SER A 32 -21.73 -6.33 -29.77
C SER A 32 -20.24 -6.15 -29.44
N CYS A 33 -19.70 -7.04 -28.63
CA CYS A 33 -18.31 -7.00 -28.19
C CYS A 33 -17.69 -8.40 -28.16
N PHE A 34 -16.37 -8.47 -27.99
CA PHE A 34 -15.62 -9.72 -27.95
C PHE A 34 -15.88 -10.54 -26.69
N SER A 35 -15.55 -11.84 -26.73
CA SER A 35 -15.66 -12.72 -25.56
C SER A 35 -14.50 -12.56 -24.57
N GLU A 36 -14.67 -13.00 -23.32
CA GLU A 36 -13.59 -13.05 -22.31
C GLU A 36 -12.37 -13.85 -22.80
N ARG A 37 -12.59 -14.92 -23.59
CA ARG A 37 -11.50 -15.68 -24.22
C ARG A 37 -10.70 -14.82 -25.21
N THR A 38 -11.41 -14.07 -26.04
CA THR A 38 -10.79 -13.16 -27.01
C THR A 38 -10.01 -12.06 -26.29
N PHE A 39 -10.56 -11.50 -25.21
CA PHE A 39 -9.88 -10.51 -24.37
C PHE A 39 -8.55 -11.03 -23.83
N HIS A 40 -8.55 -12.20 -23.19
CA HIS A 40 -7.33 -12.78 -22.63
C HIS A 40 -6.30 -13.11 -23.71
N ASN A 41 -6.74 -13.59 -24.89
CA ASN A 41 -5.84 -13.80 -26.02
C ASN A 41 -5.20 -12.49 -26.50
N ILE A 42 -5.98 -11.41 -26.62
CA ILE A 42 -5.47 -10.08 -27.02
C ILE A 42 -4.50 -9.55 -25.96
N GLN A 43 -4.85 -9.67 -24.69
CA GLN A 43 -3.97 -9.27 -23.60
C GLN A 43 -2.64 -9.99 -23.66
N GLN A 44 -2.66 -11.33 -23.73
CA GLN A 44 -1.45 -12.15 -23.69
C GLN A 44 -0.49 -11.88 -24.85
N HIS A 45 -1.01 -11.65 -26.06
CA HIS A 45 -0.17 -11.55 -27.27
C HIS A 45 0.24 -10.11 -27.63
N TYR A 46 -0.55 -9.11 -27.23
CA TYR A 46 -0.34 -7.72 -27.66
C TYR A 46 -0.13 -6.78 -26.48
N LEU A 47 -1.05 -6.76 -25.51
CA LEU A 47 -1.05 -5.73 -24.48
C LEU A 47 -0.01 -5.99 -23.39
N VAL A 48 0.11 -7.23 -22.90
CA VAL A 48 1.08 -7.59 -21.86
C VAL A 48 2.52 -7.35 -22.32
N PRO A 49 2.98 -7.87 -23.49
CA PRO A 49 4.35 -7.63 -23.94
C PRO A 49 4.66 -6.14 -24.12
N ALA A 50 3.66 -5.37 -24.54
CA ALA A 50 3.86 -3.95 -24.78
C ALA A 50 3.94 -3.14 -23.47
N VAL A 51 3.16 -3.50 -22.45
CA VAL A 51 3.29 -2.96 -21.08
C VAL A 51 4.65 -3.30 -20.49
N GLU A 52 5.12 -4.55 -20.62
CA GLU A 52 6.42 -4.96 -20.10
C GLU A 52 7.58 -4.16 -20.73
N ARG A 53 7.51 -3.91 -22.04
CA ARG A 53 8.49 -3.08 -22.76
C ARG A 53 8.49 -1.63 -22.26
N ILE A 54 7.31 -1.02 -22.09
CA ILE A 54 7.21 0.36 -21.58
C ILE A 54 7.73 0.45 -20.14
N TRP A 55 7.37 -0.51 -19.29
CA TRP A 55 7.85 -0.58 -17.92
C TRP A 55 9.36 -0.68 -17.85
N LYS A 56 9.97 -1.56 -18.66
CA LYS A 56 11.42 -1.70 -18.72
C LYS A 56 12.11 -0.41 -19.16
N ALA A 57 11.61 0.25 -20.20
CA ALA A 57 12.16 1.52 -20.66
C ALA A 57 12.06 2.61 -19.58
N HIS A 58 10.96 2.64 -18.81
CA HIS A 58 10.80 3.55 -17.67
C HIS A 58 11.79 3.25 -16.55
N GLN A 59 11.97 1.97 -16.20
CA GLN A 59 12.94 1.54 -15.18
C GLN A 59 14.37 1.92 -15.58
N ASP A 60 14.76 1.65 -16.83
CA ASP A 60 16.10 1.97 -17.34
C ASP A 60 16.36 3.49 -17.24
N ALA A 61 15.40 4.31 -17.67
CA ALA A 61 15.49 5.77 -17.56
C ALA A 61 15.58 6.27 -16.11
N LEU A 62 14.80 5.67 -15.21
CA LEU A 62 14.80 6.00 -13.78
C LEU A 62 16.13 5.63 -13.12
N PHE A 63 16.66 4.44 -13.41
CA PHE A 63 17.96 4.02 -12.88
C PHE A 63 19.11 4.86 -13.44
N ASP A 64 19.03 5.29 -14.70
CA ASP A 64 20.02 6.21 -15.27
C ASP A 64 19.97 7.59 -14.62
N TYR A 65 18.77 8.09 -14.28
CA TYR A 65 18.62 9.33 -13.51
C TYR A 65 19.26 9.20 -12.12
N ILE A 66 18.93 8.14 -11.38
CA ILE A 66 19.47 7.89 -10.04
C ILE A 66 21.00 7.76 -10.07
N LYS A 67 21.55 7.00 -11.02
CA LYS A 67 23.00 6.84 -11.19
C LYS A 67 23.72 8.16 -11.46
N ARG A 68 23.08 9.11 -12.15
CA ARG A 68 23.65 10.43 -12.43
C ARG A 68 23.72 11.33 -11.20
N GLN A 69 22.80 11.18 -10.24
CA GLN A 69 22.82 11.95 -9.00
C GLN A 69 24.02 11.54 -8.12
N ASN A 70 24.47 10.28 -8.21
CA ASN A 70 25.62 9.75 -7.45
C ASN A 70 25.46 9.91 -5.92
N GLU A 71 24.22 9.89 -5.45
CA GLU A 71 23.85 9.97 -4.03
C GLU A 71 23.33 8.61 -3.55
N ALA A 72 23.44 8.37 -2.24
CA ALA A 72 22.88 7.18 -1.63
C ALA A 72 21.35 7.27 -1.63
N VAL A 73 20.67 6.25 -2.12
CA VAL A 73 19.20 6.21 -2.21
C VAL A 73 18.61 5.50 -1.01
N VAL A 74 17.61 6.11 -0.36
CA VAL A 74 16.85 5.45 0.69
C VAL A 74 15.68 4.68 0.07
N VAL A 75 15.69 3.35 0.19
CA VAL A 75 14.66 2.49 -0.42
C VAL A 75 13.75 1.91 0.66
N GLY A 76 12.44 2.00 0.43
CA GLY A 76 11.42 1.31 1.20
C GLY A 76 10.73 0.25 0.35
N GLY A 77 10.05 -0.71 0.98
CA GLY A 77 9.26 -1.67 0.22
C GLY A 77 8.11 -2.23 1.03
N ASP A 78 7.05 -2.62 0.33
CA ASP A 78 5.90 -3.30 0.93
C ASP A 78 5.50 -4.54 0.13
N ALA A 79 5.11 -5.57 0.89
CA ALA A 79 4.62 -6.83 0.38
C ALA A 79 3.09 -6.85 0.45
N ARG A 80 2.46 -6.90 -0.72
CA ARG A 80 1.02 -7.08 -0.83
C ARG A 80 0.71 -8.56 -1.07
N CYS A 81 0.05 -9.18 -0.10
CA CYS A 81 -0.59 -10.50 -0.28
C CYS A 81 -2.10 -10.33 -0.52
N CYS A 82 -2.67 -11.15 -1.41
CA CYS A 82 -4.12 -11.19 -1.61
C CYS A 82 -4.79 -11.99 -0.48
N SER A 83 -5.97 -11.56 -0.03
CA SER A 83 -6.75 -12.23 1.04
C SER A 83 -7.08 -13.69 0.70
N PRO A 84 -7.32 -14.56 1.70
CA PRO A 84 -7.47 -16.01 1.51
C PRO A 84 -8.66 -16.36 0.60
N GLY A 85 -8.38 -17.16 -0.43
CA GLY A 85 -9.31 -17.64 -1.45
C GLY A 85 -8.50 -18.15 -2.66
N HIS A 86 -9.15 -18.66 -3.71
CA HIS A 86 -8.49 -19.19 -4.93
C HIS A 86 -7.53 -18.21 -5.66
N THR A 87 -7.31 -17.01 -5.11
CA THR A 87 -6.51 -15.90 -5.64
C THR A 87 -5.22 -15.65 -4.81
N ALA A 88 -4.96 -16.45 -3.77
CA ALA A 88 -3.80 -16.37 -2.87
C ALA A 88 -2.46 -16.82 -3.50
N THR A 89 -2.41 -17.06 -4.82
CA THR A 89 -1.26 -17.69 -5.49
C THR A 89 -0.08 -16.72 -5.74
N TYR A 90 -0.28 -15.40 -5.68
CA TYR A 90 0.79 -14.45 -5.96
C TYR A 90 0.79 -13.28 -4.97
N GLY A 91 1.88 -13.13 -4.23
CA GLY A 91 2.21 -11.89 -3.52
C GLY A 91 2.97 -10.93 -4.45
N SER A 92 2.87 -9.63 -4.23
CA SER A 92 3.68 -8.65 -4.96
C SER A 92 4.49 -7.81 -3.99
N TYR A 93 5.78 -7.66 -4.23
CA TYR A 93 6.66 -6.78 -3.48
C TYR A 93 6.98 -5.55 -4.32
N SER A 94 6.68 -4.37 -3.78
CA SER A 94 6.94 -3.10 -4.46
C SER A 94 8.06 -2.37 -3.73
N LEU A 95 9.11 -2.02 -4.46
CA LEU A 95 10.24 -1.23 -4.00
C LEU A 95 10.06 0.22 -4.42
N THR A 96 10.19 1.14 -3.48
CA THR A 96 9.97 2.57 -3.63
C THR A 96 11.21 3.32 -3.18
N ASP A 97 11.65 4.29 -3.96
CA ASP A 97 12.59 5.32 -3.51
C ASP A 97 11.82 6.28 -2.59
N LEU A 98 12.24 6.39 -1.32
CA LEU A 98 11.56 7.20 -0.33
C LEU A 98 11.83 8.70 -0.52
N ASP A 99 12.95 9.06 -1.14
CA ASP A 99 13.32 10.45 -1.38
C ASP A 99 12.61 10.97 -2.63
N LEU A 100 12.56 10.15 -3.69
CA LEU A 100 11.87 10.51 -4.93
C LEU A 100 10.36 10.19 -4.91
N GLY A 101 9.88 9.39 -3.97
CA GLY A 101 8.49 8.93 -3.95
C GLY A 101 8.07 8.16 -5.20
N GLN A 102 9.01 7.42 -5.81
CA GLN A 102 8.80 6.67 -7.06
C GLN A 102 9.00 5.17 -6.87
N ILE A 103 8.16 4.37 -7.52
CA ILE A 103 8.25 2.92 -7.57
C ILE A 103 9.40 2.53 -8.49
N LEU A 104 10.46 1.96 -7.91
CA LEU A 104 11.64 1.46 -8.61
C LEU A 104 11.38 0.10 -9.24
N ASN A 105 10.70 -0.79 -8.50
CA ASN A 105 10.47 -2.14 -8.95
C ASN A 105 9.20 -2.74 -8.37
N VAL A 106 8.58 -3.64 -9.13
CA VAL A 106 7.49 -4.49 -8.64
C VAL A 106 7.79 -5.92 -9.03
N GLN A 107 8.00 -6.77 -8.04
CA GLN A 107 8.22 -8.21 -8.23
C GLN A 107 6.99 -8.99 -7.78
N LEU A 108 6.55 -9.97 -8.57
CA LEU A 108 5.63 -10.99 -8.07
C LEU A 108 6.46 -12.09 -7.39
N ILE A 109 6.14 -12.37 -6.13
CA ILE A 109 6.74 -13.48 -5.38
C ILE A 109 5.79 -14.67 -5.53
N GLU A 110 6.31 -15.76 -6.12
CA GLU A 110 5.61 -17.04 -6.21
C GLU A 110 5.66 -17.79 -4.87
N LYS A 111 4.66 -18.68 -4.69
CA LYS A 111 4.28 -19.38 -3.46
C LYS A 111 5.43 -20.00 -2.68
N LEU A 112 5.57 -19.57 -1.42
CA LEU A 112 6.36 -20.24 -0.37
C LEU A 112 6.02 -21.74 -0.22
N GLU A 113 4.78 -22.16 -0.47
CA GLU A 113 4.36 -23.57 -0.34
C GLU A 113 4.84 -24.47 -1.50
N GLU A 114 5.07 -23.95 -2.71
CA GLU A 114 5.60 -24.76 -3.84
C GLU A 114 7.12 -24.99 -3.74
N GLU A 115 7.81 -24.17 -2.93
CA GLU A 115 9.23 -24.36 -2.56
C GLU A 115 9.42 -25.20 -1.27
N GLY A 116 8.36 -25.79 -0.73
CA GLY A 116 8.44 -26.67 0.44
C GLY A 116 8.58 -25.92 1.78
N VAL A 117 8.22 -24.64 1.84
CA VAL A 117 8.23 -23.89 3.10
C VAL A 117 7.01 -24.28 3.94
N VAL A 118 7.27 -24.84 5.11
CA VAL A 118 6.26 -25.17 6.11
C VAL A 118 5.85 -23.88 6.84
N ILE A 119 4.60 -23.46 6.66
CA ILE A 119 4.03 -22.29 7.33
C ILE A 119 3.43 -22.74 8.67
N SER A 120 4.00 -22.29 9.78
CA SER A 120 3.51 -22.60 11.14
C SER A 120 2.46 -21.60 11.65
N ASP A 121 2.61 -20.32 11.29
CA ASP A 121 1.84 -19.21 11.85
C ASP A 121 1.37 -18.25 10.75
N LEU A 122 0.10 -17.85 10.78
CA LEU A 122 -0.51 -16.94 9.80
C LEU A 122 -1.31 -15.84 10.52
N VAL A 123 -1.04 -14.57 10.20
CA VAL A 123 -1.74 -13.41 10.75
C VAL A 123 -2.68 -12.81 9.70
N THR A 124 -3.96 -12.58 10.01
CA THR A 124 -4.92 -11.96 9.07
C THR A 124 -5.90 -11.01 9.75
N ASP A 125 -6.49 -10.07 9.01
CA ASP A 125 -7.61 -9.24 9.47
C ASP A 125 -8.71 -10.05 10.18
N ASN A 126 -9.33 -9.44 11.20
CA ASN A 126 -10.46 -10.03 11.92
C ASN A 126 -11.75 -9.99 11.08
N HIS A 127 -11.81 -10.83 10.05
CA HIS A 127 -12.95 -10.96 9.14
C HIS A 127 -13.67 -12.32 9.35
N PRO A 128 -15.02 -12.33 9.49
CA PRO A 128 -15.78 -13.54 9.82
C PRO A 128 -15.60 -14.71 8.83
N GLN A 129 -15.47 -14.43 7.54
CA GLN A 129 -15.24 -15.48 6.53
C GLN A 129 -13.85 -16.10 6.62
N ILE A 130 -12.83 -15.32 6.97
CA ILE A 130 -11.45 -15.82 7.12
C ILE A 130 -11.38 -16.74 8.34
N LYS A 131 -12.02 -16.34 9.45
CA LYS A 131 -12.17 -17.16 10.65
C LYS A 131 -12.86 -18.50 10.37
N ALA A 132 -13.92 -18.49 9.56
CA ALA A 132 -14.64 -19.70 9.19
C ALA A 132 -13.80 -20.62 8.29
N TYR A 133 -13.08 -20.05 7.32
CA TYR A 133 -12.18 -20.78 6.43
C TYR A 133 -11.01 -21.42 7.18
N MET A 134 -10.29 -20.67 8.01
CA MET A 134 -9.15 -21.19 8.79
C MET A 134 -9.58 -22.32 9.73
N LYS A 135 -10.74 -22.16 10.39
CA LYS A 135 -11.28 -23.20 11.28
C LYS A 135 -11.70 -24.48 10.54
N LYS A 136 -12.09 -24.38 9.27
CA LYS A 136 -12.64 -25.50 8.49
C LYS A 136 -11.60 -26.20 7.62
N GLU A 137 -10.74 -25.42 6.97
CA GLU A 137 -9.88 -25.89 5.87
C GLU A 137 -8.39 -25.91 6.24
N ARG A 138 -7.95 -25.23 7.31
CA ARG A 138 -6.52 -25.11 7.70
C ARG A 138 -6.32 -25.17 9.23
N THR A 139 -6.60 -26.33 9.83
CA THR A 139 -6.42 -26.57 11.29
C THR A 139 -4.96 -26.80 11.69
N ASP A 140 -4.08 -26.97 10.70
CA ASP A 140 -2.64 -27.19 10.79
C ASP A 140 -1.85 -25.90 11.05
N ILE A 141 -2.43 -24.74 10.78
CA ILE A 141 -1.80 -23.42 10.94
C ILE A 141 -2.32 -22.73 12.20
N ASN A 142 -1.39 -22.19 13.02
CA ASN A 142 -1.76 -21.27 14.09
C ASN A 142 -2.20 -19.93 13.49
N HIS A 143 -3.51 -19.66 13.58
CA HIS A 143 -4.12 -18.45 13.00
C HIS A 143 -4.24 -17.34 14.05
N TRP A 144 -3.64 -16.19 13.75
CA TRP A 144 -3.62 -14.99 14.59
C TRP A 144 -4.39 -13.84 13.91
N PHE A 145 -5.02 -12.97 14.70
CA PHE A 145 -5.72 -11.80 14.17
C PHE A 145 -4.77 -10.61 14.04
N ASP A 146 -4.90 -9.90 12.93
CA ASP A 146 -4.26 -8.61 12.71
C ASP A 146 -4.75 -7.62 13.78
N VAL A 147 -3.81 -6.85 14.28
CA VAL A 147 -3.85 -6.21 15.59
C VAL A 147 -4.52 -4.84 15.47
N TRP A 148 -5.34 -4.58 14.45
CA TRP A 148 -5.90 -3.27 14.10
C TRP A 148 -6.62 -2.52 15.25
N TYR A 149 -7.09 -3.20 16.31
CA TYR A 149 -7.60 -2.56 17.54
C TYR A 149 -6.51 -1.82 18.36
N VAL A 150 -5.25 -2.06 18.05
CA VAL A 150 -4.04 -1.49 18.65
C VAL A 150 -3.62 -0.22 17.91
N ALA A 151 -4.41 0.30 16.97
CA ALA A 151 -4.13 1.54 16.23
C ALA A 151 -3.59 2.68 17.12
N LYS A 152 -4.04 2.82 18.39
CA LYS A 152 -3.50 3.82 19.32
C LYS A 152 -2.07 3.52 19.79
N VAL A 153 -1.76 2.26 20.10
CA VAL A 153 -0.42 1.81 20.52
C VAL A 153 0.50 1.68 19.31
N SER A 154 0.00 1.27 18.15
CA SER A 154 0.74 1.31 16.87
C SER A 154 1.05 2.75 16.47
N ASN A 155 0.11 3.69 16.59
CA ASN A 155 0.37 5.11 16.37
C ASN A 155 1.41 5.65 17.37
N HIS A 156 1.37 5.20 18.64
CA HIS A 156 2.41 5.52 19.62
C HIS A 156 3.77 4.98 19.16
N LEU A 157 3.84 3.78 18.61
CA LEU A 157 5.08 3.20 18.07
C LEU A 157 5.63 4.02 16.89
N TYR A 158 4.78 4.44 15.94
CA TYR A 158 5.18 5.34 14.86
C TYR A 158 5.65 6.69 15.39
N TRP A 159 4.99 7.23 16.40
CA TRP A 159 5.42 8.45 17.09
C TRP A 159 6.77 8.28 17.79
N CYS A 160 7.04 7.10 18.38
CA CYS A 160 8.34 6.79 18.97
C CYS A 160 9.44 6.83 17.91
N ALA A 161 9.23 6.24 16.73
CA ALA A 161 10.21 6.22 15.65
C ALA A 161 10.47 7.63 15.07
N SER A 162 9.40 8.33 14.67
CA SER A 162 9.48 9.64 14.01
C SER A 162 10.18 10.72 14.84
N LEU A 163 9.95 10.78 16.14
CA LEU A 163 10.55 11.80 17.00
C LEU A 163 11.92 11.40 17.58
N SER A 164 12.48 10.26 17.16
CA SER A 164 13.75 9.76 17.73
C SER A 164 14.91 9.81 16.75
N ASP A 165 14.71 10.24 15.51
CA ASP A 165 15.77 10.50 14.53
C ASP A 165 16.82 9.37 14.41
N GLY A 166 16.35 8.11 14.46
CA GLY A 166 17.19 6.91 14.34
C GLY A 166 17.91 6.50 15.64
N ASP A 167 17.71 7.22 16.75
CA ASP A 167 18.19 6.81 18.07
C ASP A 167 17.35 5.65 18.62
N GLY A 168 17.82 4.42 18.40
CA GLY A 168 17.14 3.21 18.86
C GLY A 168 16.92 3.13 20.38
N GLU A 169 17.80 3.70 21.21
CA GLU A 169 17.57 3.71 22.66
C GLU A 169 16.43 4.66 23.03
N LEU A 170 16.38 5.84 22.41
CA LEU A 170 15.28 6.79 22.60
C LEU A 170 13.94 6.22 22.11
N VAL A 171 13.92 5.50 20.98
CA VAL A 171 12.72 4.78 20.52
C VAL A 171 12.25 3.77 21.56
N SER A 172 13.18 3.00 22.14
CA SER A 172 12.85 1.99 23.14
C SER A 172 12.34 2.59 24.45
N GLU A 173 12.92 3.70 24.93
CA GLU A 173 12.44 4.40 26.13
C GLU A 173 11.04 4.99 25.92
N LYS A 174 10.77 5.63 24.77
CA LYS A 174 9.43 6.11 24.41
C LYS A 174 8.43 4.97 24.23
N TRP A 175 8.84 3.83 23.69
CA TRP A 175 7.98 2.67 23.56
C TRP A 175 7.58 2.13 24.93
N LEU A 176 8.55 1.94 25.82
CA LEU A 176 8.30 1.44 27.18
C LEU A 176 7.50 2.44 28.03
N SER A 177 7.59 3.75 27.74
CA SER A 177 6.81 4.78 28.44
C SER A 177 5.30 4.59 28.31
N VAL A 178 4.82 3.87 27.29
CA VAL A 178 3.38 3.62 27.08
C VAL A 178 2.75 2.94 28.29
N LEU A 179 3.47 2.06 28.99
CA LEU A 179 2.95 1.35 30.17
C LEU A 179 2.76 2.29 31.37
N ASN A 180 3.60 3.31 31.49
CA ASN A 180 3.42 4.34 32.52
C ASN A 180 2.28 5.28 32.10
N HIS A 181 2.26 5.69 30.82
CA HIS A 181 1.29 6.65 30.29
C HIS A 181 -0.16 6.13 30.39
N ILE A 182 -0.44 4.86 30.09
CA ILE A 182 -1.79 4.27 30.20
C ILE A 182 -2.29 4.15 31.66
N THR A 183 -1.39 4.30 32.64
CA THR A 183 -1.70 4.25 34.08
C THR A 183 -1.58 5.61 34.76
N ASP A 184 -1.66 6.71 33.99
CA ASP A 184 -1.54 8.09 34.48
C ASP A 184 -0.18 8.45 35.11
N VAL A 185 0.89 7.75 34.69
CA VAL A 185 2.25 8.06 35.12
C VAL A 185 2.97 8.70 33.94
N HIS A 186 3.25 10.00 34.03
CA HIS A 186 3.82 10.81 32.93
C HIS A 186 5.32 11.12 33.10
N GLY A 187 6.00 10.40 33.99
CA GLY A 187 7.43 10.58 34.27
C GLY A 187 8.15 9.26 34.60
N GLY A 188 9.48 9.34 34.67
CA GLY A 188 10.35 8.23 35.01
C GLY A 188 10.51 7.18 33.90
N HIS A 189 10.48 7.58 32.62
CA HIS A 189 10.53 6.63 31.51
C HIS A 189 11.94 6.29 31.00
N GLY A 190 12.98 6.97 31.50
CA GLY A 190 14.37 6.70 31.13
C GLY A 190 15.27 7.92 31.24
N GLN A 191 16.52 7.79 30.76
CA GLN A 191 17.48 8.90 30.76
C GLN A 191 17.28 9.83 29.56
N ARG A 192 16.95 9.27 28.39
CA ARG A 192 16.75 10.03 27.14
C ARG A 192 15.30 10.53 27.01
N PHE A 193 14.34 9.85 27.62
CA PHE A 193 12.93 10.23 27.69
C PHE A 193 12.40 10.25 29.14
N PRO A 194 12.69 11.28 29.94
CA PRO A 194 12.31 11.27 31.36
C PRO A 194 10.82 11.54 31.63
N LYS A 195 10.09 12.20 30.73
CA LYS A 195 8.70 12.66 30.90
C LYS A 195 7.94 12.74 29.57
N CYS A 196 6.61 12.59 29.59
CA CYS A 196 5.73 12.80 28.44
C CYS A 196 5.77 14.24 27.88
N LEU A 197 5.60 14.40 26.56
CA LEU A 197 5.73 15.68 25.84
C LEU A 197 4.42 16.50 25.73
N HIS A 198 3.35 16.09 26.40
CA HIS A 198 2.09 16.83 26.41
C HIS A 198 1.93 17.64 27.71
N GLY A 199 1.05 18.64 27.65
CA GLY A 199 0.58 19.39 28.83
C GLY A 199 -0.41 18.58 29.68
N GLU A 200 -1.19 19.26 30.50
CA GLU A 200 -2.26 18.63 31.27
C GLU A 200 -3.28 17.96 30.34
N LEU A 201 -3.70 16.75 30.72
CA LEU A 201 -4.71 16.00 29.99
C LEU A 201 -6.08 16.23 30.62
N GLU A 202 -7.11 16.22 29.78
CA GLU A 202 -8.51 16.19 30.25
C GLU A 202 -8.78 14.91 31.03
N ASP A 203 -9.79 14.98 31.90
CA ASP A 203 -10.22 13.85 32.73
C ASP A 203 -10.61 12.64 31.86
N ARG A 204 -10.07 11.47 32.20
CA ARG A 204 -10.22 10.25 31.42
C ARG A 204 -10.01 9.00 32.26
N ASP A 205 -10.60 7.91 31.80
CA ASP A 205 -10.43 6.60 32.43
C ASP A 205 -9.04 6.01 32.17
N TRP A 206 -8.36 5.64 33.25
CA TRP A 206 -7.03 5.05 33.22
C TRP A 206 -7.05 3.55 33.48
N ILE A 207 -6.11 2.83 32.88
CA ILE A 207 -5.96 1.40 33.15
C ILE A 207 -5.38 1.23 34.56
N LYS A 208 -6.04 0.41 35.38
CA LYS A 208 -5.52 0.08 36.71
C LYS A 208 -4.29 -0.81 36.58
N LYS A 209 -3.17 -0.35 37.16
CA LYS A 209 -1.94 -1.14 37.26
C LYS A 209 -2.19 -2.47 37.97
N GLY A 210 -1.71 -3.57 37.40
CA GLY A 210 -1.92 -4.93 37.92
C GLY A 210 -3.28 -5.55 37.57
N SER A 211 -4.15 -4.87 36.82
CA SER A 211 -5.31 -5.51 36.20
C SER A 211 -4.86 -6.55 35.17
N LEU A 212 -5.74 -7.52 34.85
CA LEU A 212 -5.46 -8.51 33.81
C LEU A 212 -5.12 -7.84 32.47
N ALA A 213 -5.86 -6.78 32.10
CA ALA A 213 -5.58 -6.01 30.90
C ALA A 213 -4.18 -5.37 30.89
N PHE A 214 -3.74 -4.80 32.03
CA PHE A 214 -2.40 -4.25 32.17
C PHE A 214 -1.32 -5.33 32.05
N LEU A 215 -1.50 -6.48 32.71
CA LEU A 215 -0.51 -7.56 32.70
C LEU A 215 -0.34 -8.16 31.29
N GLU A 216 -1.43 -8.34 30.54
CA GLU A 216 -1.33 -8.81 29.15
C GLU A 216 -0.64 -7.78 28.25
N MET A 217 -0.93 -6.49 28.42
CA MET A 217 -0.26 -5.43 27.68
C MET A 217 1.24 -5.31 28.05
N GLU A 218 1.58 -5.46 29.32
CA GLU A 218 2.96 -5.43 29.81
C GLU A 218 3.80 -6.57 29.20
N LYS A 219 3.25 -7.78 29.10
CA LYS A 219 3.93 -8.93 28.46
C LYS A 219 4.30 -8.63 27.01
N VAL A 220 3.39 -7.99 26.26
CA VAL A 220 3.62 -7.65 24.85
C VAL A 220 4.64 -6.51 24.73
N VAL A 221 4.41 -5.39 25.45
CA VAL A 221 5.24 -4.18 25.34
C VAL A 221 6.68 -4.44 25.79
N LYS A 222 6.90 -5.24 26.84
CA LYS A 222 8.24 -5.59 27.34
C LYS A 222 8.85 -6.82 26.66
N GLY A 223 8.22 -7.37 25.63
CA GLY A 223 8.76 -8.51 24.89
C GLY A 223 10.15 -8.19 24.34
N LYS A 224 11.15 -9.00 24.69
CA LYS A 224 12.57 -8.74 24.34
C LYS A 224 12.81 -8.57 22.84
N LEU A 225 12.16 -9.40 22.01
CA LEU A 225 12.27 -9.31 20.55
C LEU A 225 11.68 -8.00 20.05
N LEU A 226 10.44 -7.69 20.45
CA LEU A 226 9.76 -6.46 20.04
C LEU A 226 10.55 -5.22 20.43
N VAL A 227 11.04 -5.12 21.67
CA VAL A 227 11.84 -3.98 22.15
C VAL A 227 13.15 -3.84 21.38
N ASN A 228 13.79 -4.94 20.97
CA ASN A 228 15.00 -4.87 20.15
C ASN A 228 14.69 -4.48 18.71
N ASP A 229 13.55 -4.91 18.18
CA ASP A 229 13.10 -4.56 16.83
C ASP A 229 12.65 -3.09 16.76
N THR A 230 12.07 -2.53 17.83
CA THR A 230 11.71 -1.11 17.86
C THR A 230 12.93 -0.21 17.70
N LYS A 231 14.12 -0.62 18.18
CA LYS A 231 15.38 0.12 18.00
C LYS A 231 15.81 0.25 16.54
N LYS A 232 15.27 -0.60 15.65
CA LYS A 232 15.57 -0.64 14.22
C LYS A 232 14.49 0.02 13.38
N LEU A 233 13.48 0.64 13.99
CA LEU A 233 12.44 1.35 13.26
C LEU A 233 13.05 2.56 12.55
N SER A 234 12.65 2.73 11.29
CA SER A 234 13.11 3.85 10.48
C SER A 234 12.51 5.17 10.98
N PRO A 235 13.32 6.24 11.10
CA PRO A 235 12.83 7.58 11.44
C PRO A 235 12.23 8.33 10.24
N ALA A 236 12.56 7.93 9.01
CA ALA A 236 12.03 8.56 7.80
C ALA A 236 10.50 8.35 7.75
N GLU A 237 9.74 9.36 7.31
CA GLU A 237 8.28 9.33 7.18
C GLU A 237 7.82 8.23 6.20
N GLN A 238 7.87 7.00 6.66
CA GLN A 238 7.48 5.82 5.94
C GLN A 238 5.97 5.70 6.02
N THR A 239 5.30 6.08 4.94
CA THR A 239 4.26 5.27 4.27
C THR A 239 3.38 6.10 3.34
N SER A 240 3.40 7.44 3.36
CA SER A 240 2.41 8.25 2.61
C SER A 240 2.43 8.01 1.10
N ALA A 241 3.62 7.96 0.48
CA ALA A 241 3.78 7.64 -0.94
C ALA A 241 3.39 6.19 -1.24
N LEU A 242 3.75 5.27 -0.35
CA LEU A 242 3.50 3.83 -0.50
C LEU A 242 2.02 3.46 -0.29
N GLU A 243 1.35 4.11 0.65
CA GLU A 243 -0.11 4.09 0.86
C GLU A 243 -0.85 4.70 -0.33
N SER A 244 -0.34 5.82 -0.85
CA SER A 244 -0.89 6.45 -2.06
C SER A 244 -0.77 5.52 -3.27
N TYR A 245 0.37 4.86 -3.42
CA TYR A 245 0.57 3.82 -4.44
C TYR A 245 -0.38 2.64 -4.22
N HIS A 246 -0.59 2.18 -2.98
CA HIS A 246 -1.53 1.09 -2.70
C HIS A 246 -2.97 1.40 -3.13
N ASN A 247 -3.39 2.66 -3.00
CA ASN A 247 -4.69 3.10 -3.49
C ASN A 247 -4.77 3.01 -5.02
N VAL A 248 -3.75 3.48 -5.75
CA VAL A 248 -3.66 3.33 -7.21
C VAL A 248 -3.66 1.84 -7.58
N LEU A 249 -2.88 1.03 -6.87
CA LEU A 249 -2.76 -0.39 -7.10
C LEU A 249 -4.08 -1.14 -6.88
N CYS A 250 -4.90 -0.71 -5.91
CA CYS A 250 -6.25 -1.26 -5.71
C CYS A 250 -7.19 -0.99 -6.88
N ASN A 251 -7.01 0.08 -7.65
CA ASN A 251 -7.82 0.34 -8.84
C ASN A 251 -7.46 -0.61 -9.99
N PHE A 252 -6.16 -0.84 -10.21
CA PHE A 252 -5.69 -1.68 -11.32
C PHE A 252 -5.70 -3.17 -11.00
N ALA A 253 -5.40 -3.56 -9.76
CA ALA A 253 -5.36 -4.93 -9.28
C ALA A 253 -6.07 -5.07 -7.92
N PRO A 254 -7.42 -4.99 -7.88
CA PRO A 254 -8.19 -5.20 -6.66
C PRO A 254 -7.93 -6.58 -6.05
N LYS A 255 -7.79 -6.66 -4.73
CA LYS A 255 -7.57 -7.94 -4.00
C LYS A 255 -8.72 -8.93 -4.17
N ALA A 256 -9.92 -8.44 -4.45
CA ALA A 256 -11.13 -9.24 -4.59
C ALA A 256 -11.27 -9.93 -5.96
N LEU A 257 -10.42 -9.60 -6.94
CA LEU A 257 -10.52 -10.14 -8.30
C LEU A 257 -9.37 -11.10 -8.61
N HIS A 258 -9.71 -12.22 -9.25
CA HIS A 258 -8.73 -13.16 -9.78
C HIS A 258 -8.16 -12.65 -11.10
N PHE A 259 -6.85 -12.76 -11.26
CA PHE A 259 -6.12 -12.40 -12.47
C PHE A 259 -5.12 -13.50 -12.81
N PHE A 260 -5.00 -13.85 -14.08
CA PHE A 260 -3.89 -14.69 -14.56
C PHE A 260 -2.56 -13.96 -14.35
N TYR A 261 -1.47 -14.71 -14.13
CA TYR A 261 -0.14 -14.17 -13.82
C TYR A 261 0.28 -13.01 -14.74
N ALA A 262 0.25 -13.23 -16.06
CA ALA A 262 0.64 -12.23 -17.05
C ALA A 262 -0.23 -10.96 -16.99
N SER A 263 -1.55 -11.12 -16.79
CA SER A 263 -2.49 -10.02 -16.67
C SER A 263 -2.31 -9.25 -15.36
N ARG A 264 -2.05 -9.97 -14.25
CA ARG A 264 -1.73 -9.37 -12.94
C ARG A 264 -0.46 -8.55 -13.03
N LYS A 265 0.62 -9.13 -13.55
CA LYS A 265 1.92 -8.47 -13.74
C LYS A 265 1.79 -7.20 -14.56
N ALA A 266 1.09 -7.25 -15.70
CA ALA A 266 0.84 -6.06 -16.51
C ALA A 266 0.06 -4.99 -15.72
N ARG A 267 -0.98 -5.37 -14.96
CA ARG A 267 -1.74 -4.43 -14.11
C ARG A 267 -0.88 -3.80 -13.01
N LEU A 268 0.05 -4.54 -12.41
CA LEU A 268 1.01 -3.99 -11.44
C LEU A 268 1.92 -2.95 -12.10
N TYR A 269 2.44 -3.24 -13.29
CA TYR A 269 3.29 -2.31 -14.03
C TYR A 269 2.53 -1.06 -14.46
N ILE A 270 1.28 -1.21 -14.92
CA ILE A 270 0.42 -0.07 -15.25
C ILE A 270 0.19 0.79 -14.00
N ALA A 271 -0.07 0.19 -12.83
CA ALA A 271 -0.25 0.92 -11.59
C ALA A 271 1.01 1.69 -11.18
N ALA A 272 2.19 1.07 -11.33
CA ALA A 272 3.47 1.70 -11.01
C ALA A 272 3.81 2.84 -11.98
N LEU A 273 3.58 2.64 -13.29
CA LEU A 273 3.70 3.71 -14.30
C LEU A 273 2.73 4.86 -14.00
N HIS A 274 1.46 4.53 -13.73
CA HIS A 274 0.45 5.51 -13.36
C HIS A 274 0.92 6.34 -12.18
N PHE A 275 1.39 5.68 -11.12
CA PHE A 275 1.83 6.34 -9.91
C PHE A 275 3.03 7.23 -10.17
N ASN A 276 4.09 6.70 -10.80
CA ASN A 276 5.34 7.42 -11.06
C ASN A 276 5.15 8.66 -11.94
N GLU A 277 4.36 8.56 -13.02
CA GLU A 277 4.03 9.69 -13.90
C GLU A 277 3.16 10.74 -13.17
N ASN A 278 2.42 10.32 -12.14
CA ASN A 278 1.59 11.19 -11.32
C ASN A 278 2.23 11.62 -9.97
N SER A 279 3.48 11.22 -9.69
CA SER A 279 4.20 11.59 -8.46
C SER A 279 4.67 13.06 -8.49
N TYR A 280 4.96 13.60 -9.68
CA TYR A 280 5.43 14.98 -9.88
C TYR A 280 4.46 15.78 -10.75
N ARG A 281 3.25 16.01 -10.23
CA ARG A 281 2.26 16.79 -10.97
C ARG A 281 2.40 18.27 -10.66
N ASP A 282 2.31 19.07 -11.72
CA ASP A 282 2.08 20.50 -11.58
C ASP A 282 0.67 20.75 -11.02
N GLN A 283 0.58 21.78 -10.18
CA GLN A 283 -0.69 22.27 -9.66
C GLN A 283 -1.60 22.66 -10.84
N ALA A 284 -2.81 22.13 -10.85
CA ALA A 284 -3.78 22.41 -11.90
C ALA A 284 -4.09 23.91 -11.91
N VAL A 285 -4.08 24.53 -13.08
CA VAL A 285 -4.42 25.95 -13.26
C VAL A 285 -5.74 26.10 -14.01
N ASN A 286 -6.48 27.17 -13.71
CA ASN A 286 -7.68 27.53 -14.45
C ASN A 286 -7.32 28.14 -15.82
N LYS A 287 -8.33 28.50 -16.62
CA LYS A 287 -8.12 29.11 -17.96
C LYS A 287 -7.33 30.44 -17.92
N ASN A 288 -7.21 31.05 -16.75
CA ASN A 288 -6.49 32.31 -16.53
C ASN A 288 -5.08 32.08 -15.95
N GLY A 289 -4.64 30.82 -15.77
CA GLY A 289 -3.35 30.48 -15.20
C GLY A 289 -3.29 30.48 -13.66
N GLU A 290 -4.43 30.59 -12.97
CA GLU A 290 -4.47 30.62 -11.50
C GLU A 290 -4.63 29.21 -10.91
N PRO A 291 -3.95 28.88 -9.81
CA PRO A 291 -3.97 27.55 -9.22
C PRO A 291 -5.35 27.15 -8.67
N ILE A 292 -5.76 25.92 -8.95
CA ILE A 292 -7.02 25.31 -8.55
C ILE A 292 -6.84 24.57 -7.23
N TYR A 293 -7.81 24.73 -6.33
CA TYR A 293 -7.83 24.06 -5.04
C TYR A 293 -9.19 23.40 -4.80
N SER A 294 -9.17 22.26 -4.12
CA SER A 294 -10.35 21.54 -3.64
C SER A 294 -10.47 21.71 -2.13
N ILE A 295 -11.68 21.66 -1.61
CA ILE A 295 -11.91 21.68 -0.17
C ILE A 295 -12.13 20.23 0.29
N SER A 296 -11.28 19.75 1.18
CA SER A 296 -11.39 18.43 1.81
C SER A 296 -11.87 18.60 3.25
N TYR A 297 -12.77 17.74 3.70
CA TYR A 297 -13.29 17.75 5.07
C TYR A 297 -12.82 16.49 5.81
N PRO A 298 -11.63 16.50 6.44
CA PRO A 298 -11.14 15.34 7.17
C PRO A 298 -12.02 15.06 8.39
N LYS A 299 -12.35 13.77 8.61
CA LYS A 299 -13.22 13.31 9.69
C LYS A 299 -12.76 13.75 11.10
N GLY A 300 -11.47 14.01 11.30
CA GLY A 300 -10.91 14.43 12.59
C GLY A 300 -11.03 15.93 12.92
N ARG A 301 -11.60 16.76 12.04
CA ARG A 301 -11.68 18.22 12.25
C ARG A 301 -13.09 18.78 12.38
N ASN A 302 -14.08 17.93 12.72
CA ASN A 302 -15.45 18.36 13.03
C ASN A 302 -16.05 19.38 12.04
N GLY A 303 -15.85 19.17 10.74
CA GLY A 303 -16.43 20.01 9.69
C GLY A 303 -15.56 21.19 9.21
N ALA A 304 -14.36 21.40 9.77
CA ALA A 304 -13.43 22.39 9.23
C ALA A 304 -12.77 21.90 7.93
N GLY A 305 -13.03 22.60 6.82
CA GLY A 305 -12.48 22.30 5.51
C GLY A 305 -11.01 22.69 5.39
N ILE A 306 -10.20 21.82 4.78
CA ILE A 306 -8.80 22.08 4.43
C ILE A 306 -8.73 22.29 2.92
N ARG A 307 -8.05 23.37 2.52
CA ARG A 307 -7.70 23.63 1.14
C ARG A 307 -6.63 22.63 0.70
N LYS A 308 -6.97 21.77 -0.27
CA LYS A 308 -6.05 20.84 -0.92
C LYS A 308 -5.76 21.32 -2.33
N GLU A 309 -4.51 21.27 -2.72
CA GLU A 309 -4.11 21.54 -4.10
C GLU A 309 -4.71 20.50 -5.03
N VAL A 310 -5.24 20.94 -6.16
CA VAL A 310 -5.64 20.04 -7.25
C VAL A 310 -4.48 19.98 -8.21
N TYR A 311 -4.12 18.77 -8.62
CA TYR A 311 -3.00 18.51 -9.51
C TYR A 311 -3.52 18.10 -10.88
N THR A 312 -2.78 18.45 -11.93
CA THR A 312 -3.15 18.11 -13.32
C THR A 312 -3.17 16.59 -13.47
N SER A 313 -4.31 16.00 -13.88
CA SER A 313 -4.39 14.56 -14.09
C SER A 313 -3.74 14.19 -15.42
N LEU A 314 -2.68 13.40 -15.37
CA LEU A 314 -2.17 12.69 -16.54
C LEU A 314 -2.87 11.34 -16.58
N ASP A 315 -3.79 11.19 -17.54
CA ASP A 315 -4.42 9.90 -17.78
C ASP A 315 -3.36 8.96 -18.33
N VAL A 316 -3.23 7.77 -17.74
CA VAL A 316 -2.36 6.70 -18.28
C VAL A 316 -2.71 6.38 -19.72
N GLU A 317 -3.95 6.66 -20.13
CA GLU A 317 -4.39 6.58 -21.50
C GLU A 317 -3.54 7.42 -22.46
N GLU A 318 -3.08 8.62 -22.07
CA GLU A 318 -2.19 9.45 -22.91
C GLU A 318 -0.78 8.84 -23.00
N VAL A 319 -0.20 8.38 -21.89
CA VAL A 319 1.14 7.75 -21.87
C VAL A 319 1.16 6.45 -22.66
N VAL A 320 0.10 5.65 -22.55
CA VAL A 320 0.01 4.34 -23.18
C VAL A 320 -0.46 4.44 -24.63
N LYS A 321 -1.36 5.38 -24.98
CA LYS A 321 -1.70 5.63 -26.40
C LYS A 321 -0.49 6.16 -27.19
N VAL A 322 0.28 7.08 -26.60
CA VAL A 322 1.47 7.65 -27.26
C VAL A 322 2.59 6.62 -27.42
N ARG A 323 2.80 5.74 -26.42
CA ARG A 323 3.89 4.75 -26.46
C ARG A 323 3.55 3.41 -27.12
N LEU A 324 2.26 3.09 -27.34
CA LEU A 324 1.85 1.83 -27.99
C LEU A 324 1.59 1.93 -29.49
N GLU A 325 1.70 3.12 -30.10
CA GLU A 325 1.45 3.34 -31.53
C GLU A 325 0.09 2.75 -32.00
N LEU A 326 -0.90 2.69 -31.10
CA LEU A 326 -2.21 2.09 -31.41
C LEU A 326 -3.11 3.00 -32.25
N ALA A 327 -2.65 4.20 -32.57
CA ALA A 327 -3.27 5.15 -33.47
C ALA A 327 -2.21 5.77 -34.38
N SER A 328 -1.89 5.07 -35.46
CA SER A 328 -1.38 5.65 -36.70
C SER A 328 -2.25 5.21 -37.85
#